data_AF-K9MGM1-F1
#
_entry.id   AF-K9MGM1-F1
#
_cell.length_a   1.000
_cell.length_b   1.000
_cell.length_c   1.000
_cell.angle_alpha   90.00
_cell.angle_beta   90.00
_cell.angle_gamma   90.00
#
_symmetry.space_group_name_H-M   'P 1'
#
loop_
_entity.id
_entity.type
_entity.pdbx_description
1 polymer ?
#
loop_
_entity_poly.entity_id
_entity_poly.type
_entity_poly.pdbx_seq_one_letter_code
_entity_poly.pdbx_strand_id
1 'polypeptide(L)'
;KNMITGAAQMDGAILVVSGADGPMPQTKEHILLAKQVGVPNIVVFLNKEDQVDDAELLELVELEVRETLDKYEFPGDEIPIISGSALLALEALVENPQIKRGDNKWVDKIYSLMDQVDQYIPTPERQTDKPFLLAVEDVLSITGRGTVATGRVERGTLKVGENVELVGLKDTKSTVVTGLEMFKKTLDETMAGDNVGVLLRGVQKKDIERGMVLAKPGTITPHTKFEAQVYVLTKEEGGRHSPFLIGYQPQFFMRTTDSTGRVTDFSHIQMRNPSSVAEEHSNKMAMPGDRISMV
;
A
#
# COMPACT_ATOMS: atom_id res chain seq x y z
N LYS A 1 1.76 9.63 3.67
CA LYS A 1 0.30 9.68 3.33
C LYS A 1 0.02 9.09 1.95
N ASN A 2 0.47 9.71 0.84
CA ASN A 2 0.20 9.19 -0.52
C ASN A 2 0.77 7.78 -0.77
N MET A 3 1.94 7.47 -0.18
CA MET A 3 2.54 6.14 -0.32
C MET A 3 1.71 5.05 0.37
N ILE A 4 1.21 5.29 1.60
CA ILE A 4 0.37 4.32 2.34
C ILE A 4 -0.87 3.94 1.53
N THR A 5 -1.51 4.94 0.91
CA THR A 5 -2.71 4.69 0.10
C THR A 5 -2.42 3.95 -1.20
N GLY A 6 -1.25 4.15 -1.81
CA GLY A 6 -0.84 3.40 -2.99
C GLY A 6 -0.39 1.97 -2.65
N ALA A 7 0.42 1.80 -1.61
CA ALA A 7 1.01 0.52 -1.23
C ALA A 7 -0.02 -0.49 -0.70
N ALA A 8 -1.09 -0.02 -0.04
CA ALA A 8 -2.20 -0.88 0.39
C ALA A 8 -2.94 -1.59 -0.76
N GLN A 9 -2.67 -1.19 -2.00
CA GLN A 9 -3.27 -1.74 -3.20
C GLN A 9 -2.25 -2.39 -4.12
N MET A 10 -1.02 -2.64 -3.69
CA MET A 10 0.02 -3.22 -4.54
C MET A 10 0.03 -4.74 -4.41
N ASP A 11 -0.06 -5.45 -5.55
CA ASP A 11 0.12 -6.91 -5.59
C ASP A 11 1.60 -7.31 -5.55
N GLY A 12 2.48 -6.34 -5.80
CA GLY A 12 3.92 -6.39 -5.61
C GLY A 12 4.51 -4.99 -5.78
N ALA A 13 5.72 -4.77 -5.27
CA ALA A 13 6.39 -3.47 -5.34
C ALA A 13 7.79 -3.59 -5.93
N ILE A 14 8.22 -2.54 -6.65
CA ILE A 14 9.61 -2.37 -7.04
C ILE A 14 10.28 -1.42 -6.04
N LEU A 15 11.20 -1.94 -5.24
CA LEU A 15 12.01 -1.15 -4.31
C LEU A 15 13.23 -0.59 -5.05
N VAL A 16 13.25 0.72 -5.27
CA VAL A 16 14.39 1.40 -5.89
C VAL A 16 15.36 1.86 -4.80
N VAL A 17 16.61 1.40 -4.86
CA VAL A 17 17.70 1.82 -3.97
C VAL A 17 18.83 2.36 -4.82
N SER A 18 19.53 3.39 -4.35
CA SER A 18 20.71 3.90 -5.04
C SER A 18 21.91 3.00 -4.76
N GLY A 19 22.52 2.43 -5.80
CA GLY A 19 23.76 1.65 -5.69
C GLY A 19 24.95 2.45 -5.16
N ALA A 20 24.90 3.78 -5.27
CA ALA A 20 25.94 4.66 -4.73
C ALA A 20 25.72 5.05 -3.26
N ASP A 21 24.46 5.12 -2.81
CA ASP A 21 24.10 5.64 -1.48
C ASP A 21 23.70 4.53 -0.48
N GLY A 22 23.32 3.34 -0.97
CA GLY A 22 22.82 2.24 -0.16
C GLY A 22 21.42 2.48 0.45
N PRO A 23 20.99 1.63 1.40
CA PRO A 23 19.69 1.72 2.05
C PRO A 23 19.61 2.90 3.03
N MET A 24 18.84 3.91 2.64
CA MET A 24 18.59 5.13 3.42
C MET A 24 17.41 4.97 4.42
N PRO A 25 17.22 5.90 5.37
CA PRO A 25 16.10 5.82 6.32
C PRO A 25 14.72 5.65 5.66
N GLN A 26 14.49 6.30 4.51
CA GLN A 26 13.25 6.15 3.74
C GLN A 26 13.10 4.77 3.12
N THR A 27 14.20 4.11 2.70
CA THR A 27 14.19 2.72 2.23
C THR A 27 13.66 1.80 3.33
N LYS A 28 14.16 1.97 4.57
CA LYS A 28 13.74 1.20 5.74
C LYS A 28 12.27 1.47 6.09
N GLU A 29 11.85 2.74 6.07
CA GLU A 29 10.45 3.13 6.30
C GLU A 29 9.52 2.53 5.23
N HIS A 30 9.91 2.52 3.96
CA HIS A 30 9.11 1.97 2.87
C HIS A 30 8.96 0.45 2.95
N ILE A 31 10.03 -0.29 3.26
CA ILE A 31 9.97 -1.75 3.44
C ILE A 31 9.04 -2.08 4.62
N LEU A 32 9.21 -1.39 5.74
CA LEU A 32 8.36 -1.55 6.91
C LEU A 32 6.89 -1.27 6.58
N LEU A 33 6.59 -0.15 5.91
CA LEU A 33 5.22 0.20 5.55
C LEU A 33 4.64 -0.79 4.53
N ALA A 34 5.42 -1.26 3.55
CA ALA A 34 5.01 -2.28 2.60
C ALA A 34 4.60 -3.58 3.32
N LYS A 35 5.38 -4.02 4.33
CA LYS A 35 5.02 -5.16 5.17
C LYS A 35 3.70 -4.94 5.91
N GLN A 36 3.52 -3.76 6.51
CA GLN A 36 2.33 -3.45 7.32
C GLN A 36 1.05 -3.33 6.49
N VAL A 37 1.15 -2.82 5.26
CA VAL A 37 -0.01 -2.75 4.35
C VAL A 37 -0.23 -4.05 3.56
N GLY A 38 0.62 -5.06 3.77
CA GLY A 38 0.44 -6.40 3.22
C GLY A 38 0.92 -6.58 1.79
N VAL A 39 1.90 -5.81 1.32
CA VAL A 39 2.54 -6.07 0.02
C VAL A 39 3.24 -7.43 0.07
N PRO A 40 2.84 -8.41 -0.77
CA PRO A 40 3.29 -9.78 -0.59
C PRO A 40 4.67 -10.04 -1.17
N ASN A 41 5.05 -9.36 -2.26
CA ASN A 41 6.29 -9.59 -3.00
C ASN A 41 6.97 -8.27 -3.36
N ILE A 42 8.30 -8.25 -3.29
CA ILE A 42 9.12 -7.09 -3.65
C ILE A 42 10.20 -7.56 -4.63
N VAL A 43 10.47 -6.75 -5.64
CA VAL A 43 11.66 -6.85 -6.51
C VAL A 43 12.50 -5.60 -6.27
N VAL A 44 13.83 -5.73 -6.24
CA VAL A 44 14.72 -4.58 -5.98
C VAL A 44 15.39 -4.13 -7.28
N PHE A 45 15.45 -2.82 -7.47
CA PHE A 45 16.28 -2.20 -8.49
C PHE A 45 17.37 -1.34 -7.85
N LEU A 46 18.63 -1.76 -7.95
CA LEU A 46 19.80 -0.97 -7.56
C LEU A 46 20.12 0.03 -8.67
N ASN A 47 19.54 1.22 -8.56
CA ASN A 47 19.66 2.29 -9.53
C ASN A 47 20.99 3.03 -9.39
N LYS A 48 21.38 3.81 -10.40
CA LYS A 48 22.64 4.56 -10.46
C LYS A 48 23.89 3.68 -10.52
N GLU A 49 23.80 2.48 -11.10
CA GLU A 49 24.98 1.64 -11.38
C GLU A 49 26.03 2.40 -12.22
N ASP A 50 25.61 3.38 -13.02
CA ASP A 50 26.49 4.26 -13.81
C ASP A 50 27.38 5.19 -12.97
N GLN A 51 27.09 5.38 -11.69
CA GLN A 51 27.84 6.24 -10.78
C GLN A 51 28.74 5.43 -9.82
N VAL A 52 28.77 4.11 -9.98
CA VAL A 52 29.52 3.19 -9.12
C VAL A 52 30.67 2.61 -9.93
N ASP A 53 31.88 3.08 -9.64
CA ASP A 53 33.10 2.66 -10.36
C ASP A 53 33.69 1.34 -9.82
N ASP A 54 33.22 0.87 -8.65
CA ASP A 54 33.72 -0.31 -7.96
C ASP A 54 32.63 -1.38 -7.79
N ALA A 55 32.88 -2.57 -8.33
CA ALA A 55 31.96 -3.69 -8.24
C ALA A 55 31.80 -4.19 -6.79
N GLU A 56 32.85 -4.09 -5.95
CA GLU A 56 32.78 -4.53 -4.54
C GLU A 56 31.82 -3.64 -3.73
N LEU A 57 31.74 -2.35 -4.05
CA LEU A 57 30.79 -1.44 -3.40
C LEU A 57 29.34 -1.82 -3.74
N LEU A 58 29.07 -2.19 -4.99
CA LEU A 58 27.74 -2.58 -5.42
C LEU A 58 27.29 -3.89 -4.76
N GLU A 59 28.19 -4.86 -4.64
CA GLU A 59 27.95 -6.12 -3.91
C GLU A 59 27.68 -5.87 -2.42
N LEU A 60 28.43 -4.95 -1.79
CA LEU A 60 28.19 -4.56 -0.40
C LEU A 60 26.80 -3.93 -0.22
N VAL A 61 26.40 -3.03 -1.12
CA VAL A 61 25.07 -2.40 -1.08
C VAL A 61 23.97 -3.43 -1.28
N GLU A 62 24.17 -4.41 -2.17
CA GLU A 62 23.24 -5.51 -2.35
C GLU A 62 23.05 -6.29 -1.04
N LEU A 63 24.15 -6.64 -0.36
CA LEU A 63 24.11 -7.35 0.91
C LEU A 63 23.37 -6.54 1.99
N GLU A 64 23.65 -5.25 2.14
CA GLU A 64 22.96 -4.39 3.11
C GLU A 64 21.45 -4.29 2.83
N VAL A 65 21.04 -4.30 1.56
CA VAL A 65 19.63 -4.31 1.18
C VAL A 65 18.98 -5.64 1.55
N ARG A 66 19.63 -6.78 1.30
CA ARG A 66 19.12 -8.11 1.71
C ARG A 66 18.93 -8.21 3.22
N GLU A 67 19.94 -7.81 4.00
CA GLU A 67 19.84 -7.78 5.47
C GLU A 67 18.71 -6.87 5.95
N THR A 68 18.49 -5.73 5.28
CA THR A 68 17.39 -4.82 5.60
C THR A 68 16.04 -5.46 5.30
N LEU A 69 15.90 -6.19 4.19
CA LEU A 69 14.67 -6.92 3.85
C LEU A 69 14.39 -8.02 4.88
N ASP A 70 15.39 -8.81 5.25
CA ASP A 70 15.28 -9.87 6.26
C ASP A 70 14.85 -9.32 7.62
N LYS A 71 15.42 -8.18 8.03
CA LYS A 71 15.07 -7.50 9.27
C LYS A 71 13.57 -7.16 9.36
N TYR A 72 12.94 -6.87 8.22
CA TYR A 72 11.51 -6.55 8.13
C TYR A 72 10.67 -7.73 7.63
N GLU A 73 11.16 -8.95 7.80
CA GLU A 73 10.47 -10.21 7.52
C GLU A 73 10.09 -10.40 6.04
N PHE A 74 10.90 -9.88 5.12
CA PHE A 74 10.90 -10.26 3.70
C PHE A 74 12.03 -11.28 3.44
N PRO A 75 11.87 -12.22 2.49
CA PRO A 75 12.92 -13.21 2.20
C PRO A 75 14.04 -12.56 1.36
N GLY A 76 14.99 -11.90 2.03
CA GLY A 76 16.06 -11.12 1.42
C GLY A 76 16.89 -11.93 0.43
N ASP A 77 17.17 -13.20 0.72
CA ASP A 77 17.94 -14.11 -0.15
C ASP A 77 17.18 -14.55 -1.42
N GLU A 78 15.85 -14.60 -1.38
CA GLU A 78 15.02 -15.06 -2.52
C GLU A 78 14.62 -13.90 -3.44
N ILE A 79 14.58 -12.68 -2.92
CA ILE A 79 14.16 -11.50 -3.67
C ILE A 79 15.15 -11.19 -4.82
N PRO A 80 14.65 -11.06 -6.07
CA PRO A 80 15.48 -10.64 -7.19
C PRO A 80 15.97 -9.21 -7.02
N ILE A 81 17.27 -9.00 -7.26
CA ILE A 81 17.92 -7.70 -7.23
C ILE A 81 18.58 -7.47 -8.59
N ILE A 82 18.24 -6.36 -9.23
CA ILE A 82 18.76 -5.97 -10.55
C ILE A 82 19.44 -4.62 -10.44
N SER A 83 20.73 -4.57 -10.76
CA SER A 83 21.47 -3.31 -10.86
C SER A 83 21.34 -2.70 -12.26
N GLY A 84 21.18 -1.38 -12.32
CA GLY A 84 21.09 -0.66 -13.58
C GLY A 84 21.14 0.86 -13.43
N SER A 85 20.98 1.54 -14.57
CA SER A 85 20.82 2.99 -14.63
C SER A 85 19.49 3.35 -15.30
N ALA A 86 18.51 3.78 -14.51
CA ALA A 86 17.23 4.25 -15.04
C ALA A 86 17.41 5.52 -15.89
N LEU A 87 18.38 6.38 -15.55
CA LEU A 87 18.66 7.61 -16.28
C LEU A 87 19.19 7.30 -17.69
N LEU A 88 20.27 6.51 -17.79
CA LEU A 88 20.88 6.21 -19.08
C LEU A 88 19.97 5.33 -19.96
N ALA A 89 19.14 4.48 -19.36
CA ALA A 89 18.10 3.76 -20.10
C ALA A 89 17.05 4.71 -20.69
N LEU A 90 16.61 5.71 -19.92
CA LEU A 90 15.65 6.71 -20.38
C LEU A 90 16.23 7.60 -21.48
N GLU A 91 17.46 8.10 -21.31
CA GLU A 91 18.15 8.92 -22.31
C GLU A 91 18.27 8.18 -23.65
N ALA A 92 18.69 6.90 -23.62
CA ALA A 92 18.76 6.08 -24.82
C ALA A 92 17.39 5.92 -25.52
N LEU A 93 16.31 5.72 -24.75
CA LEU A 93 14.95 5.63 -25.30
C LEU A 93 14.42 6.95 -25.84
N VAL A 94 14.83 8.09 -25.28
CA VAL A 94 14.48 9.42 -25.80
C VAL A 94 15.19 9.69 -27.12
N GLU A 95 16.47 9.33 -27.24
CA GLU A 95 17.24 9.45 -28.47
C GLU A 95 16.72 8.50 -29.57
N ASN A 96 16.38 7.27 -29.19
CA ASN A 96 15.81 6.28 -30.09
C ASN A 96 14.68 5.49 -29.42
N PRO A 97 13.41 5.88 -29.62
CA PRO A 97 12.24 5.19 -29.06
C PRO A 97 12.01 3.77 -29.60
N GLN A 98 12.76 3.35 -30.62
CA GLN A 98 12.64 2.04 -31.25
C GLN A 98 13.81 1.09 -30.88
N ILE A 99 14.60 1.44 -29.86
CA ILE A 99 15.60 0.54 -29.28
C ILE A 99 14.93 -0.79 -28.93
N LYS A 100 15.52 -1.90 -29.38
CA LYS A 100 15.08 -3.24 -29.04
C LYS A 100 15.95 -3.81 -27.93
N ARG A 101 15.40 -4.82 -27.26
CA ARG A 101 16.15 -5.64 -26.34
C ARG A 101 17.38 -6.24 -27.05
N GLY A 102 18.56 -6.06 -26.45
CA GLY A 102 19.87 -6.42 -26.99
C GLY A 102 20.66 -5.25 -27.58
N ASP A 103 20.02 -4.10 -27.87
CA ASP A 103 20.68 -2.98 -28.56
C ASP A 103 21.39 -2.02 -27.59
N ASN A 104 20.98 -1.97 -26.31
CA ASN A 104 21.55 -1.08 -25.31
C ASN A 104 21.57 -1.73 -23.93
N LYS A 105 22.75 -1.76 -23.30
CA LYS A 105 22.96 -2.42 -22.01
C LYS A 105 22.03 -1.91 -20.90
N TRP A 106 21.70 -0.62 -20.86
CA TRP A 106 20.88 -0.03 -19.80
C TRP A 106 19.41 -0.31 -20.02
N VAL A 107 18.95 -0.26 -21.26
CA VAL A 107 17.59 -0.68 -21.62
C VAL A 107 17.40 -2.17 -21.33
N ASP A 108 18.43 -2.99 -21.56
CA ASP A 108 18.40 -4.42 -21.24
C ASP A 108 18.32 -4.71 -19.73
N LYS A 109 18.89 -3.85 -18.87
CA LYS A 109 18.70 -3.95 -17.41
C LYS A 109 17.24 -3.67 -17.02
N ILE A 110 16.56 -2.74 -17.69
CA ILE A 110 15.13 -2.48 -17.45
C ILE A 110 14.29 -3.67 -17.93
N TYR A 111 14.59 -4.26 -19.08
CA TYR A 111 13.94 -5.51 -19.50
C TYR A 111 14.18 -6.65 -18.51
N SER A 112 15.41 -6.78 -18.00
CA SER A 112 15.75 -7.79 -16.99
C SER A 112 14.98 -7.58 -15.69
N LEU A 113 14.82 -6.32 -15.25
CA LEU A 113 13.97 -5.97 -14.11
C LEU A 113 12.51 -6.41 -14.34
N MET A 114 11.95 -6.10 -15.51
CA MET A 114 10.57 -6.46 -15.83
C MET A 114 10.38 -7.98 -15.96
N ASP A 115 11.36 -8.70 -16.51
CA ASP A 115 11.33 -10.17 -16.54
C ASP A 115 11.29 -10.77 -15.13
N GLN A 116 12.06 -10.21 -14.19
CA GLN A 116 12.04 -10.64 -12.79
C GLN A 116 10.72 -10.29 -12.11
N VAL A 117 10.13 -9.14 -12.41
CA VAL A 117 8.77 -8.80 -11.96
C VAL A 117 7.76 -9.84 -12.46
N ASP A 118 7.79 -10.18 -13.75
CA ASP A 118 6.86 -11.15 -14.35
C ASP A 118 7.04 -12.57 -13.78
N GLN A 119 8.27 -12.95 -13.43
CA GLN A 119 8.59 -14.29 -12.89
C GLN A 119 8.35 -14.40 -11.39
N TYR A 120 8.73 -13.37 -10.63
CA TYR A 120 8.76 -13.42 -9.17
C TYR A 120 7.48 -12.94 -8.51
N ILE A 121 6.80 -11.94 -9.10
CA ILE A 121 5.53 -11.45 -8.56
C ILE A 121 4.42 -12.32 -9.17
N PRO A 122 3.82 -13.26 -8.40
CA PRO A 122 2.76 -14.09 -8.91
C PRO A 122 1.60 -13.21 -9.34
N THR A 123 0.93 -13.62 -10.43
CA THR A 123 -0.35 -13.01 -10.77
C THR A 123 -1.30 -13.23 -9.59
N PRO A 124 -1.77 -12.17 -8.92
CA PRO A 124 -2.62 -12.30 -7.75
C PRO A 124 -3.90 -13.02 -8.16
N GLU A 125 -4.30 -14.01 -7.34
CA GLU A 125 -5.59 -14.67 -7.53
C GLU A 125 -6.69 -13.64 -7.26
N ARG A 126 -7.34 -13.22 -8.34
CA ARG A 126 -8.44 -12.25 -8.26
C ARG A 126 -9.56 -12.88 -7.44
N GLN A 127 -9.88 -12.26 -6.30
CA GLN A 127 -10.91 -12.74 -5.37
C GLN A 127 -12.33 -12.46 -5.90
N THR A 128 -12.63 -12.92 -7.12
CA THR A 128 -13.88 -12.65 -7.85
C THR A 128 -15.11 -13.32 -7.24
N ASP A 129 -14.92 -14.44 -6.55
CA ASP A 129 -16.01 -15.17 -5.87
C ASP A 129 -16.47 -14.53 -4.56
N LYS A 130 -15.71 -13.55 -4.03
CA LYS A 130 -16.07 -12.86 -2.79
C LYS A 130 -17.11 -11.76 -3.04
N PRO A 131 -17.83 -11.30 -2.00
CA PRO A 131 -18.71 -10.16 -2.15
C PRO A 131 -17.96 -8.89 -2.60
N PHE A 132 -18.54 -8.20 -3.58
CA PHE A 132 -18.00 -6.95 -4.13
C PHE A 132 -17.60 -5.95 -3.05
N LEU A 133 -16.40 -5.40 -3.16
CA LEU A 133 -15.94 -4.26 -2.37
C LEU A 133 -14.95 -3.41 -3.19
N LEU A 134 -15.20 -2.11 -3.25
CA LEU A 134 -14.32 -1.09 -3.82
C LEU A 134 -14.10 0.02 -2.80
N ALA A 135 -12.84 0.37 -2.54
CA ALA A 135 -12.47 1.50 -1.70
C ALA A 135 -12.54 2.80 -2.51
N VAL A 136 -13.28 3.80 -2.03
CA VAL A 136 -13.42 5.07 -2.76
C VAL A 136 -12.16 5.91 -2.56
N GLU A 137 -11.48 6.23 -3.65
CA GLU A 137 -10.26 7.03 -3.68
C GLU A 137 -10.55 8.49 -4.04
N ASP A 138 -11.38 8.71 -5.05
CA ASP A 138 -11.80 10.04 -5.50
C ASP A 138 -13.25 10.03 -6.02
N VAL A 139 -13.88 11.20 -5.96
CA VAL A 139 -15.27 11.44 -6.32
C VAL A 139 -15.37 12.55 -7.35
N LEU A 140 -15.81 12.17 -8.54
CA LEU A 140 -16.04 13.06 -9.66
C LEU A 140 -17.54 13.31 -9.83
N SER A 141 -17.90 14.52 -10.25
CA SER A 141 -19.27 14.85 -10.65
C SER A 141 -19.25 15.15 -12.14
N ILE A 142 -19.97 14.36 -12.93
CA ILE A 142 -20.07 14.55 -14.38
C ILE A 142 -21.42 15.18 -14.68
N THR A 143 -21.39 16.42 -15.19
CA THR A 143 -22.58 17.18 -15.59
C THR A 143 -23.46 16.35 -16.52
N GLY A 144 -24.73 16.15 -16.14
CA GLY A 144 -25.71 15.39 -16.92
C GLY A 144 -25.60 13.86 -16.83
N ARG A 145 -24.57 13.29 -16.19
CA ARG A 145 -24.44 11.84 -15.97
C ARG A 145 -24.62 11.43 -14.51
N GLY A 146 -24.09 12.21 -13.57
CA GLY A 146 -24.19 11.94 -12.13
C GLY A 146 -22.83 11.88 -11.44
N THR A 147 -22.80 11.24 -10.26
CA THR A 147 -21.59 11.14 -9.43
C THR A 147 -20.87 9.82 -9.72
N VAL A 148 -19.56 9.92 -9.95
CA VAL A 148 -18.66 8.79 -10.20
C VAL A 148 -17.73 8.62 -9.02
N ALA A 149 -17.74 7.42 -8.42
CA ALA A 149 -16.75 7.00 -7.45
C ALA A 149 -15.62 6.27 -8.18
N THR A 150 -14.37 6.62 -7.90
CA THR A 150 -13.21 5.94 -8.48
C THR A 150 -12.46 5.17 -7.42
N GLY A 151 -11.90 4.03 -7.81
CA GLY A 151 -10.97 3.26 -6.97
C GLY A 151 -10.68 1.88 -7.53
N ARG A 152 -9.80 1.16 -6.83
CA ARG A 152 -9.51 -0.25 -7.09
C ARG A 152 -10.58 -1.17 -6.50
N VAL A 153 -11.09 -2.11 -7.30
CA VAL A 153 -11.93 -3.21 -6.79
C VAL A 153 -11.05 -4.15 -5.95
N GLU A 154 -11.26 -4.20 -4.63
CA GLU A 154 -10.49 -5.07 -3.74
C GLU A 154 -10.87 -6.54 -3.92
N ARG A 155 -12.17 -6.80 -4.12
CA ARG A 155 -12.70 -8.16 -4.23
C ARG A 155 -14.07 -8.17 -4.90
N GLY A 156 -14.46 -9.35 -5.39
CA GLY A 156 -15.73 -9.63 -6.04
C GLY A 156 -15.82 -9.11 -7.47
N THR A 157 -17.03 -9.20 -8.01
CA THR A 157 -17.39 -8.58 -9.29
C THR A 157 -18.62 -7.69 -9.11
N LEU A 158 -18.78 -6.73 -10.02
CA LEU A 158 -19.92 -5.82 -10.05
C LEU A 158 -20.35 -5.59 -11.50
N LYS A 159 -21.66 -5.71 -11.75
CA LYS A 159 -22.26 -5.45 -13.06
C LYS A 159 -23.08 -4.16 -13.07
N VAL A 160 -23.17 -3.55 -14.26
CA VAL A 160 -24.10 -2.44 -14.45
C VAL A 160 -25.53 -2.90 -14.16
N GLY A 161 -26.26 -2.11 -13.36
CA GLY A 161 -27.62 -2.39 -12.91
C GLY A 161 -27.72 -3.03 -11.53
N GLU A 162 -26.61 -3.47 -10.94
CA GLU A 162 -26.62 -4.06 -9.59
C GLU A 162 -26.73 -2.99 -8.49
N ASN A 163 -27.28 -3.43 -7.35
CA ASN A 163 -27.37 -2.62 -6.14
C ASN A 163 -26.06 -2.70 -5.34
N VAL A 164 -25.61 -1.56 -4.83
CA VAL A 164 -24.48 -1.45 -3.92
C VAL A 164 -24.84 -0.58 -2.71
N GLU A 165 -24.14 -0.76 -1.61
CA GLU A 165 -24.19 0.11 -0.45
C GLU A 165 -22.95 0.99 -0.40
N LEU A 166 -23.17 2.27 -0.12
CA LEU A 166 -22.13 3.21 0.24
C LEU A 166 -21.99 3.20 1.77
N VAL A 167 -20.85 2.73 2.27
CA VAL A 167 -20.62 2.43 3.69
C VAL A 167 -19.43 3.23 4.24
N GLY A 168 -19.54 3.69 5.49
CA GLY A 168 -18.47 4.38 6.24
C GLY A 168 -18.64 5.90 6.27
N LEU A 169 -18.10 6.56 7.30
CA LEU A 169 -18.12 8.02 7.55
C LEU A 169 -19.50 8.68 7.75
N LYS A 170 -20.53 8.23 7.02
CA LYS A 170 -21.92 8.69 7.05
C LYS A 170 -22.86 7.49 7.17
N ASP A 171 -24.15 7.77 7.25
CA ASP A 171 -25.19 6.74 7.22
C ASP A 171 -25.10 5.92 5.93
N THR A 172 -25.28 4.60 6.07
CA THR A 172 -25.23 3.68 4.93
C THR A 172 -26.39 3.95 3.98
N LYS A 173 -26.08 4.09 2.69
CA LYS A 173 -27.07 4.39 1.64
C LYS A 173 -26.96 3.39 0.52
N SER A 174 -28.08 2.77 0.14
CA SER A 174 -28.15 1.91 -1.04
C SER A 174 -28.30 2.75 -2.33
N THR A 175 -27.66 2.32 -3.40
CA THR A 175 -27.76 2.92 -4.73
C THR A 175 -27.62 1.85 -5.81
N VAL A 176 -27.92 2.23 -7.06
CA VAL A 176 -27.81 1.37 -8.24
C VAL A 176 -26.63 1.85 -9.08
N VAL A 177 -25.82 0.91 -9.54
CA VAL A 177 -24.73 1.17 -10.48
C VAL A 177 -25.32 1.37 -11.87
N THR A 178 -25.07 2.52 -12.48
CA THR A 178 -25.61 2.86 -13.82
C THR A 178 -24.57 2.88 -14.92
N GLY A 179 -23.30 2.69 -14.59
CA GLY A 179 -22.22 2.62 -15.56
C GLY A 179 -20.89 2.30 -14.88
N LEU A 180 -20.01 1.64 -15.64
CA LEU A 180 -18.65 1.32 -15.26
C LEU A 180 -17.71 1.82 -16.37
N GLU A 181 -16.60 2.45 -15.99
CA GLU A 181 -15.62 2.99 -16.94
C GLU A 181 -14.18 2.76 -16.48
N MET A 182 -13.31 2.30 -17.38
CA MET A 182 -11.87 2.17 -17.15
C MET A 182 -11.12 2.76 -18.34
N PHE A 183 -10.23 3.73 -18.11
CA PHE A 183 -9.42 4.37 -19.16
C PHE A 183 -10.21 4.82 -20.40
N LYS A 184 -11.34 5.50 -20.22
CA LYS A 184 -12.26 5.96 -21.29
C LYS A 184 -12.97 4.83 -22.06
N LYS A 185 -12.95 3.60 -21.55
CA LYS A 185 -13.71 2.47 -22.09
C LYS A 185 -14.87 2.14 -21.15
N THR A 186 -16.06 2.00 -21.71
CA THR A 186 -17.24 1.51 -20.98
C THR A 186 -17.12 0.02 -20.75
N LEU A 187 -17.52 -0.44 -19.57
CA LEU A 187 -17.52 -1.84 -19.17
C LEU A 187 -18.94 -2.28 -18.78
N ASP A 188 -19.28 -3.54 -19.05
CA ASP A 188 -20.52 -4.16 -18.57
C ASP A 188 -20.36 -4.76 -17.15
N GLU A 189 -19.13 -5.20 -16.83
CA GLU A 189 -18.72 -5.80 -15.57
C GLU A 189 -17.32 -5.32 -15.19
N THR A 190 -17.04 -5.24 -13.89
CA THR A 190 -15.71 -5.04 -13.32
C THR A 190 -15.44 -6.11 -12.28
N MET A 191 -14.15 -6.40 -12.05
CA MET A 191 -13.74 -7.45 -11.13
C MET A 191 -12.55 -7.03 -10.26
N ALA A 192 -12.28 -7.82 -9.22
CA ALA A 192 -11.13 -7.64 -8.33
C ALA A 192 -9.83 -7.35 -9.11
N GLY A 193 -9.14 -6.29 -8.69
CA GLY A 193 -7.89 -5.79 -9.30
C GLY A 193 -8.07 -4.64 -10.29
N ASP A 194 -9.28 -4.43 -10.83
CA ASP A 194 -9.57 -3.36 -11.78
C ASP A 194 -9.58 -1.97 -11.11
N ASN A 195 -8.99 -0.97 -11.78
CA ASN A 195 -9.15 0.44 -11.42
C ASN A 195 -10.31 1.03 -12.24
N VAL A 196 -11.43 1.34 -11.59
CA VAL A 196 -12.70 1.63 -12.27
C VAL A 196 -13.38 2.88 -11.72
N GLY A 197 -14.07 3.61 -12.60
CA GLY A 197 -15.06 4.61 -12.25
C GLY A 197 -16.46 3.99 -12.23
N VAL A 198 -17.14 4.08 -11.09
CA VAL A 198 -18.49 3.56 -10.87
C VAL A 198 -19.49 4.72 -10.83
N LEU A 199 -20.39 4.79 -11.80
CA LEU A 199 -21.44 5.80 -11.86
C LEU A 199 -22.64 5.38 -11.00
N LEU A 200 -23.04 6.23 -10.04
CA LEU A 200 -24.04 5.91 -9.02
C LEU A 200 -25.34 6.71 -9.23
N ARG A 201 -26.49 6.01 -9.17
CA ARG A 201 -27.80 6.64 -9.30
C ARG A 201 -28.21 7.41 -8.05
N GLY A 202 -28.58 8.68 -8.22
CA GLY A 202 -29.19 9.46 -7.14
C GLY A 202 -28.26 9.76 -5.95
N VAL A 203 -26.94 9.58 -6.13
CA VAL A 203 -25.91 9.97 -5.17
C VAL A 203 -25.38 11.33 -5.59
N GLN A 204 -25.38 12.30 -4.66
CA GLN A 204 -24.76 13.60 -4.88
C GLN A 204 -23.31 13.57 -4.39
N LYS A 205 -22.45 14.45 -4.91
CA LYS A 205 -21.05 14.57 -4.47
C LYS A 205 -20.90 14.79 -2.94
N LYS A 206 -21.88 15.38 -2.28
CA LYS A 206 -21.87 15.57 -0.81
C LYS A 206 -22.16 14.30 -0.02
N ASP A 207 -22.81 13.31 -0.65
CA ASP A 207 -23.22 12.06 -0.01
C ASP A 207 -22.11 11.03 0.01
N ILE A 208 -21.06 11.22 -0.80
CA ILE A 208 -19.95 10.30 -0.99
C ILE A 208 -18.61 11.04 -0.89
N GLU A 209 -17.65 10.44 -0.21
CA GLU A 209 -16.31 11.00 -0.08
C GLU A 209 -15.25 9.88 -0.02
N ARG A 210 -13.99 10.29 -0.21
CA ARG A 210 -12.83 9.40 -0.04
C ARG A 210 -12.85 8.79 1.35
N GLY A 211 -12.52 7.50 1.43
CA GLY A 211 -12.54 6.74 2.68
C GLY A 211 -13.87 6.04 2.97
N MET A 212 -14.89 6.22 2.13
CA MET A 212 -16.04 5.32 2.09
C MET A 212 -15.73 4.10 1.22
N VAL A 213 -16.58 3.08 1.29
CA VAL A 213 -16.52 1.91 0.40
C VAL A 213 -17.85 1.71 -0.33
N LEU A 214 -17.77 1.21 -1.57
CA LEU A 214 -18.90 0.61 -2.26
C LEU A 214 -18.84 -0.90 -2.03
N ALA A 215 -19.92 -1.48 -1.50
CA ALA A 215 -19.95 -2.89 -1.18
C ALA A 215 -21.24 -3.57 -1.63
N LYS A 216 -21.19 -4.89 -1.81
CA LYS A 216 -22.41 -5.69 -1.96
C LYS A 216 -23.29 -5.47 -0.71
N PRO A 217 -24.61 -5.24 -0.86
CA PRO A 217 -25.47 -4.91 0.27
C PRO A 217 -25.40 -5.93 1.41
N GLY A 218 -25.28 -5.45 2.65
CA GLY A 218 -25.25 -6.26 3.87
C GLY A 218 -23.96 -7.04 4.11
N THR A 219 -22.90 -6.81 3.33
CA THR A 219 -21.65 -7.60 3.43
C THR A 219 -20.53 -6.92 4.21
N ILE A 220 -20.70 -5.65 4.56
CA ILE A 220 -19.83 -4.91 5.46
C ILE A 220 -20.64 -3.86 6.22
N THR A 221 -20.35 -3.70 7.51
CA THR A 221 -20.97 -2.69 8.38
C THR A 221 -19.91 -1.72 8.90
N PRO A 222 -20.23 -0.44 9.13
CA PRO A 222 -19.29 0.51 9.70
C PRO A 222 -19.11 0.23 11.20
N HIS A 223 -17.87 0.37 11.69
CA HIS A 223 -17.52 0.20 13.11
C HIS A 223 -16.68 1.39 13.59
N THR A 224 -16.84 1.76 14.86
CA THR A 224 -16.12 2.89 15.49
C THR A 224 -15.23 2.46 16.66
N LYS A 225 -15.34 1.20 17.09
CA LYS A 225 -14.53 0.59 18.15
C LYS A 225 -14.10 -0.80 17.69
N PHE A 226 -12.82 -1.09 17.85
CA PHE A 226 -12.22 -2.36 17.48
C PHE A 226 -11.02 -2.62 18.39
N GLU A 227 -10.54 -3.87 18.42
CA GLU A 227 -9.29 -4.23 19.07
C GLU A 227 -8.26 -4.52 17.97
N ALA A 228 -7.00 -4.13 18.17
CA ALA A 228 -5.93 -4.34 17.21
C ALA A 228 -4.60 -4.66 17.91
N GLN A 229 -3.81 -5.54 17.29
CA GLN A 229 -2.42 -5.74 17.68
C GLN A 229 -1.55 -4.76 16.90
N VAL A 230 -0.74 -3.98 17.61
CA VAL A 230 0.05 -2.89 17.04
C VAL A 230 1.48 -2.94 17.52
N TYR A 231 2.41 -2.77 16.57
CA TYR A 231 3.81 -2.51 16.85
C TYR A 231 4.07 -1.00 16.87
N VAL A 232 4.64 -0.49 17.96
CA VAL A 232 4.96 0.93 18.10
C VAL A 232 6.35 1.18 17.54
N LEU A 233 6.47 1.96 16.46
CA LEU A 233 7.76 2.20 15.80
C LEU A 233 8.77 2.89 16.72
N THR A 234 10.02 2.41 16.69
CA THR A 234 11.16 3.03 17.36
C THR A 234 11.61 4.32 16.68
N LYS A 235 12.42 5.15 17.37
CA LYS A 235 13.01 6.34 16.78
C LYS A 235 13.85 6.01 15.53
N GLU A 236 14.59 4.91 15.58
CA GLU A 236 15.46 4.46 14.49
C GLU A 236 14.65 4.04 13.24
N GLU A 237 13.38 3.67 13.42
CA GLU A 237 12.41 3.35 12.37
C GLU A 237 11.56 4.55 11.94
N GLY A 238 11.91 5.77 12.37
CA GLY A 238 11.14 6.98 12.08
C GLY A 238 9.90 7.19 12.96
N GLY A 239 9.77 6.41 14.03
CA GLY A 239 8.69 6.46 14.99
C GLY A 239 8.84 7.54 16.06
N ARG A 240 8.21 7.31 17.22
CA ARG A 240 8.17 8.27 18.31
C ARG A 240 9.45 8.24 19.13
N HIS A 241 9.82 9.39 19.69
CA HIS A 241 10.87 9.49 20.70
C HIS A 241 10.37 9.13 22.12
N SER A 242 9.11 9.48 22.41
CA SER A 242 8.50 9.36 23.73
C SER A 242 7.35 8.36 23.72
N PRO A 243 7.08 7.70 24.87
CA PRO A 243 5.92 6.83 25.01
C PRO A 243 4.61 7.58 24.79
N PHE A 244 3.54 6.82 24.64
CA PHE A 244 2.18 7.33 24.74
C PHE A 244 1.41 6.61 25.84
N LEU A 245 0.37 7.28 26.32
CA LEU A 245 -0.52 6.85 27.39
C LEU A 245 -1.91 6.54 26.84
N ILE A 246 -2.74 5.90 27.65
CA ILE A 246 -4.19 5.83 27.42
C ILE A 246 -4.74 7.26 27.21
N GLY A 247 -5.60 7.43 26.21
CA GLY A 247 -6.12 8.71 25.76
C GLY A 247 -5.34 9.35 24.62
N TYR A 248 -4.25 8.75 24.15
CA TYR A 248 -3.58 9.18 22.93
C TYR A 248 -4.54 9.17 21.73
N GLN A 249 -4.47 10.19 20.87
CA GLN A 249 -5.37 10.37 19.73
C GLN A 249 -4.61 10.43 18.40
N PRO A 250 -4.11 9.28 17.88
CA PRO A 250 -3.46 9.24 16.57
C PRO A 250 -4.48 9.25 15.42
N GLN A 251 -3.94 9.42 14.21
CA GLN A 251 -4.64 9.14 12.96
C GLN A 251 -4.49 7.66 12.61
N PHE A 252 -5.62 7.00 12.33
CA PHE A 252 -5.65 5.63 11.82
C PHE A 252 -5.91 5.66 10.32
N PHE A 253 -5.10 4.92 9.56
CA PHE A 253 -5.27 4.75 8.13
C PHE A 253 -5.87 3.37 7.85
N MET A 254 -7.05 3.36 7.22
CA MET A 254 -7.77 2.15 6.85
C MET A 254 -8.16 2.28 5.38
N ARG A 255 -7.53 1.50 4.49
CA ARG A 255 -7.70 1.67 3.04
C ARG A 255 -7.42 3.11 2.60
N THR A 256 -8.43 3.81 2.10
CA THR A 256 -8.36 5.20 1.64
C THR A 256 -8.82 6.20 2.71
N THR A 257 -9.29 5.72 3.86
CA THR A 257 -9.78 6.51 5.00
C THR A 257 -8.63 6.86 5.94
N ASP A 258 -8.56 8.12 6.34
CA ASP A 258 -7.82 8.56 7.53
C ASP A 258 -8.79 9.12 8.57
N SER A 259 -8.76 8.57 9.79
CA SER A 259 -9.65 8.98 10.88
C SER A 259 -8.90 9.10 12.20
N THR A 260 -9.15 10.17 12.94
CA THR A 260 -8.67 10.31 14.31
C THR A 260 -9.37 9.25 15.17
N GLY A 261 -8.60 8.43 15.89
CA GLY A 261 -9.12 7.51 16.90
C GLY A 261 -8.57 7.86 18.27
N ARG A 262 -9.15 7.32 19.33
CA ARG A 262 -8.66 7.48 20.70
C ARG A 262 -8.29 6.11 21.25
N VAL A 263 -7.06 5.97 21.73
CA VAL A 263 -6.63 4.78 22.49
C VAL A 263 -7.35 4.78 23.83
N THR A 264 -8.23 3.81 24.04
CA THR A 264 -9.04 3.68 25.26
C THR A 264 -8.44 2.73 26.27
N ASP A 265 -7.74 1.71 25.81
CA ASP A 265 -6.95 0.80 26.65
C ASP A 265 -5.87 0.10 25.81
N PHE A 266 -4.87 -0.47 26.48
CA PHE A 266 -3.96 -1.43 25.87
C PHE A 266 -3.31 -2.39 26.89
N SER A 267 -2.81 -3.50 26.37
CA SER A 267 -1.95 -4.47 27.08
C SER A 267 -0.69 -4.74 26.27
N HIS A 268 0.40 -5.10 26.95
CA HIS A 268 1.64 -5.47 26.29
C HIS A 268 1.58 -6.95 25.88
N ILE A 269 1.86 -7.21 24.59
CA ILE A 269 2.13 -8.55 24.08
C ILE A 269 3.63 -8.83 24.24
N GLN A 270 4.46 -7.83 23.91
CA GLN A 270 5.92 -7.89 24.04
C GLN A 270 6.46 -6.49 24.33
N MET A 271 7.27 -6.38 25.39
CA MET A 271 7.99 -5.15 25.73
C MET A 271 9.40 -5.18 25.15
N ARG A 272 9.87 -4.05 24.60
CA ARG A 272 11.28 -3.91 24.18
C ARG A 272 12.23 -3.98 25.38
N ASN A 273 11.87 -3.30 26.47
CA ASN A 273 12.61 -3.28 27.72
C ASN A 273 11.68 -3.74 28.86
N PRO A 274 11.64 -5.04 29.18
CA PRO A 274 10.81 -5.55 30.26
C PRO A 274 11.23 -4.93 31.59
N SER A 275 10.28 -4.40 32.37
CA SER A 275 10.52 -3.98 33.75
C SER A 275 9.33 -4.35 34.62
N SER A 276 9.59 -4.84 35.83
CA SER A 276 8.55 -5.19 36.81
C SER A 276 7.68 -3.99 37.21
N VAL A 277 8.17 -2.76 36.99
CA VAL A 277 7.52 -1.50 37.35
C VAL A 277 6.52 -1.03 36.29
N ALA A 278 6.62 -1.54 35.05
CA ALA A 278 5.76 -1.13 33.93
C ALA A 278 4.32 -1.68 34.05
N GLU A 279 4.12 -2.77 34.80
CA GLU A 279 2.79 -3.38 35.03
C GLU A 279 2.14 -2.92 36.34
N GLU A 280 2.91 -2.42 37.30
CA GLU A 280 2.44 -2.09 38.66
C GLU A 280 1.79 -0.69 38.80
N HIS A 281 1.96 0.20 37.82
CA HIS A 281 1.43 1.56 37.89
C HIS A 281 0.12 1.74 37.09
N SER A 282 -0.82 2.52 37.67
CA SER A 282 -2.11 2.89 37.06
C SER A 282 -2.00 3.67 35.75
N ASN A 283 -0.80 4.12 35.38
CA ASN A 283 -0.50 4.83 34.14
C ASN A 283 0.32 3.93 33.20
N LYS A 284 -0.34 2.93 32.59
CA LYS A 284 0.26 2.11 31.54
C LYS A 284 0.80 3.01 30.41
N MET A 285 2.06 2.81 30.05
CA MET A 285 2.74 3.51 28.94
C MET A 285 3.14 2.49 27.88
N ALA A 286 2.94 2.82 26.61
CA ALA A 286 3.46 2.06 25.49
C ALA A 286 4.75 2.74 24.98
N MET A 287 5.86 2.02 25.02
CA MET A 287 7.17 2.52 24.59
C MET A 287 7.38 2.26 23.09
N PRO A 288 8.17 3.11 22.40
CA PRO A 288 8.68 2.80 21.07
C PRO A 288 9.45 1.46 21.06
N GLY A 289 9.00 0.53 20.23
CA GLY A 289 9.49 -0.85 20.08
C GLY A 289 8.59 -1.91 20.72
N ASP A 290 7.53 -1.52 21.44
CA ASP A 290 6.61 -2.48 22.05
C ASP A 290 5.61 -3.04 21.02
N ARG A 291 5.21 -4.29 21.22
CA ARG A 291 4.01 -4.88 20.60
C ARG A 291 2.89 -4.87 21.64
N ILE A 292 1.79 -4.21 21.32
CA ILE A 292 0.64 -4.04 22.22
C ILE A 292 -0.64 -4.56 21.58
N SER A 293 -1.59 -4.99 22.40
CA SER A 293 -3.00 -5.12 22.03
C SER A 293 -3.71 -3.84 22.48
N MET A 294 -4.33 -3.12 21.55
CA MET A 294 -4.92 -1.79 21.75
C MET A 294 -6.42 -1.81 21.43
N VAL A 295 -7.20 -1.01 22.17
CA VAL A 295 -8.62 -0.75 21.94
C VAL A 295 -8.87 0.72 21.65
#